data_AF-A0A9X5E1F2-F1
#
_entry.id   AF-A0A9X5E1F2-F1
#
_cell.length_a   1.000
_cell.length_b   1.000
_cell.length_c   1.000
_cell.angle_alpha   90.00
_cell.angle_beta   90.00
_cell.angle_gamma   90.00
#
_symmetry.space_group_name_H-M   'P 1'
#
loop_
_entity.id
_entity.type
_entity.pdbx_description
1 polymer ?
#
loop_
_entity_poly.entity_id
_entity_poly.type
_entity_poly.pdbx_seq_one_letter_code
_entity_poly.pdbx_strand_id
1 'polypeptide(L)'
;MPISANIQSVYTDGACTGNPGPGGWAAVVYFTDGSLHEIGGSAAQTTNNRMEMQAAIAALQLIAEFSHPSAVTIHTDSEYLINGVTKWVKGWKKKGWKTAQGKPVLNQDLWETLDRLNHPSIEWRHVRGHAGIIGNERCDAIARAFASGKPPHLQQQSASNSKPTDAPNFLTPVSEIADFSSNDLIIDKSNTNSHLASNTSMIDSSTPSSISNEELPREVRVAQLRNLLETLRSADEIATKGYLITSSELADLMDVHASAVTSRGEEWRWRNWIVSRVRREGNQILWELERADAINPDDNSDHATE
;
A
#
# COMPACT_ATOMS: atom_id res chain seq x y z
N MET A 1 9.29 25.48 19.63
CA MET A 1 10.18 24.47 20.25
C MET A 1 9.62 23.10 19.89
N PRO A 2 10.45 22.06 19.75
CA PRO A 2 9.95 20.70 19.50
C PRO A 2 9.08 20.23 20.67
N ILE A 3 8.04 19.45 20.37
CA ILE A 3 7.09 18.99 21.40
C ILE A 3 7.80 17.96 22.29
N SER A 4 7.66 18.12 23.61
CA SER A 4 8.27 17.25 24.63
C SER A 4 7.40 16.03 24.90
N ALA A 5 7.33 15.11 23.94
CA ALA A 5 6.74 13.79 24.06
C ALA A 5 7.71 12.75 23.48
N ASN A 6 7.97 11.66 24.20
CA ASN A 6 8.84 10.59 23.73
C ASN A 6 8.02 9.57 22.93
N ILE A 7 8.39 9.32 21.66
CA ILE A 7 7.84 8.22 20.87
C ILE A 7 8.27 6.88 21.48
N GLN A 8 7.29 5.98 21.62
CA GLN A 8 7.46 4.58 21.95
C GLN A 8 7.64 3.73 20.68
N SER A 9 6.82 3.96 19.66
CA SER A 9 6.87 3.24 18.38
C SER A 9 6.16 4.02 17.27
N VAL A 10 6.59 3.78 16.03
CA VAL A 10 5.94 4.29 14.81
C VAL A 10 5.61 3.14 13.89
N TYR A 11 4.48 3.25 13.18
CA TYR A 11 4.02 2.31 12.16
C TYR A 11 3.71 3.08 10.86
N THR A 12 3.94 2.46 9.72
CA THR A 12 3.76 3.07 8.38
C THR A 12 3.29 2.03 7.34
N ASP A 13 2.26 2.39 6.56
CA ASP A 13 1.57 1.50 5.60
C ASP A 13 1.04 2.32 4.39
N GLY A 14 0.83 1.68 3.25
CA GLY A 14 0.25 2.28 2.04
C GLY A 14 -0.51 1.28 1.16
N ALA A 15 -1.65 1.72 0.60
CA ALA A 15 -2.63 0.88 -0.11
C ALA A 15 -2.98 1.36 -1.54
N CYS A 16 -3.28 0.43 -2.45
CA CYS A 16 -3.67 0.63 -3.86
C CYS A 16 -4.75 -0.41 -4.34
N THR A 17 -5.48 -0.15 -5.44
CA THR A 17 -6.30 -1.11 -6.26
C THR A 17 -6.03 -0.68 -7.67
N GLY A 18 -5.62 -1.61 -8.52
CA GLY A 18 -4.86 -1.23 -9.68
C GLY A 18 -3.49 -0.76 -9.21
N ASN A 19 -2.45 -1.27 -9.87
CA ASN A 19 -1.08 -0.88 -9.61
C ASN A 19 -0.51 -0.41 -10.96
N PRO A 20 -0.82 0.84 -11.41
CA PRO A 20 -1.32 1.98 -10.63
C PRO A 20 -2.86 2.11 -10.50
N GLY A 21 -3.32 2.93 -9.54
CA GLY A 21 -4.74 3.23 -9.29
C GLY A 21 -4.97 4.18 -8.09
N PRO A 22 -6.15 4.19 -7.41
CA PRO A 22 -6.34 5.60 -6.09
C PRO A 22 -5.19 5.13 -5.08
N GLY A 23 -4.26 5.97 -4.61
CA GLY A 23 -3.32 5.56 -3.54
C GLY A 23 -3.53 6.30 -2.23
N GLY A 24 -3.40 5.62 -1.09
CA GLY A 24 -3.44 6.27 0.21
C GLY A 24 -2.45 5.66 1.18
N TRP A 25 -2.00 6.47 2.14
CA TRP A 25 -0.89 6.18 3.03
C TRP A 25 -1.23 6.61 4.46
N ALA A 26 -0.59 5.97 5.44
CA ALA A 26 -0.79 6.26 6.85
C ALA A 26 0.49 6.11 7.66
N ALA A 27 0.68 6.98 8.65
CA ALA A 27 1.63 6.76 9.73
C ALA A 27 0.95 6.99 11.09
N VAL A 28 1.20 6.07 12.03
CA VAL A 28 0.68 6.14 13.40
C VAL A 28 1.85 6.14 14.36
N VAL A 29 1.90 7.16 15.19
CA VAL A 29 2.94 7.40 16.20
C VAL A 29 2.34 7.20 17.58
N TYR A 30 2.91 6.29 18.38
CA TYR A 30 2.56 6.08 19.79
C TYR A 30 3.61 6.71 20.70
N PHE A 31 3.18 7.38 21.77
CA PHE A 31 4.05 8.03 22.75
C PHE A 31 4.04 7.28 24.10
N THR A 32 5.10 7.45 24.89
CA THR A 32 5.28 6.75 26.17
C THR A 32 4.29 7.15 27.26
N ASP A 33 3.50 8.22 27.05
CA ASP A 33 2.41 8.64 27.94
C ASP A 33 1.06 7.97 27.60
N GLY A 34 1.01 7.13 26.56
CA GLY A 34 -0.19 6.47 26.07
C GLY A 34 -1.00 7.29 25.07
N SER A 35 -0.56 8.50 24.73
CA SER A 35 -1.14 9.27 23.61
C SER A 35 -0.65 8.72 22.26
N LEU A 36 -1.35 9.11 21.20
CA LEU A 36 -0.95 8.78 19.83
C LEU A 36 -1.27 9.93 18.86
N HIS A 37 -0.57 9.95 17.73
CA HIS A 37 -0.75 10.91 16.65
C HIS A 37 -0.81 10.16 15.32
N GLU A 38 -1.90 10.39 14.58
CA GLU A 38 -2.18 9.77 13.29
C GLU A 38 -2.07 10.82 12.18
N ILE A 39 -1.36 10.45 11.11
CA ILE A 39 -1.34 11.19 9.84
C ILE A 39 -1.61 10.23 8.69
N GLY A 40 -2.20 10.77 7.62
CA GLY A 40 -2.44 10.03 6.40
C GLY A 40 -2.81 10.97 5.28
N GLY A 41 -2.89 10.44 4.07
CA GLY A 41 -3.22 11.21 2.88
C GLY A 41 -3.49 10.31 1.68
N SER A 42 -3.80 10.94 0.55
CA SER A 42 -4.16 10.24 -0.68
C SER A 42 -3.55 10.91 -1.92
N ALA A 43 -3.27 10.11 -2.95
CA ALA A 43 -2.74 10.54 -4.24
C ALA A 43 -3.52 9.88 -5.39
N ALA A 44 -3.79 10.65 -6.45
CA ALA A 44 -4.74 10.24 -7.49
C ALA A 44 -4.24 9.05 -8.35
N GLN A 45 -3.03 9.11 -8.90
CA GLN A 45 -2.51 8.03 -9.73
C GLN A 45 -1.11 7.69 -9.25
N THR A 46 -0.97 6.49 -8.69
CA THR A 46 0.23 6.04 -7.97
C THR A 46 0.20 4.51 -7.84
N THR A 47 1.27 3.94 -7.27
CA THR A 47 1.43 2.50 -6.98
C THR A 47 1.54 2.26 -5.48
N ASN A 48 1.36 1.01 -5.03
CA ASN A 48 1.44 0.65 -3.61
C ASN A 48 2.79 1.07 -3.01
N ASN A 49 3.88 0.67 -3.66
CA ASN A 49 5.27 1.01 -3.29
C ASN A 49 5.50 2.52 -3.09
N ARG A 50 4.76 3.40 -3.79
CA ARG A 50 4.90 4.86 -3.60
C ARG A 50 4.13 5.38 -2.39
N MET A 51 3.01 4.75 -2.02
CA MET A 51 2.26 5.10 -0.80
C MET A 51 2.98 4.63 0.46
N GLU A 52 3.57 3.44 0.41
CA GLU A 52 4.47 2.87 1.42
C GLU A 52 5.64 3.82 1.73
N MET A 53 6.32 4.28 0.68
CA MET A 53 7.38 5.29 0.80
C MET A 53 6.85 6.64 1.27
N GLN A 54 5.64 7.05 0.88
CA GLN A 54 5.05 8.33 1.29
C GLN A 54 4.67 8.34 2.79
N ALA A 55 4.15 7.24 3.32
CA ALA A 55 3.95 7.04 4.76
C ALA A 55 5.27 7.17 5.53
N ALA A 56 6.31 6.50 5.04
CA ALA A 56 7.65 6.54 5.64
C ALA A 56 8.31 7.93 5.59
N ILE A 57 8.11 8.69 4.51
CA ILE A 57 8.54 10.09 4.40
C ILE A 57 7.82 10.95 5.43
N ALA A 58 6.49 10.83 5.51
CA ALA A 58 5.67 11.62 6.43
C ALA A 58 5.95 11.29 7.90
N ALA A 59 6.20 10.01 8.21
CA ALA A 59 6.66 9.57 9.52
C ALA A 59 8.00 10.19 9.92
N LEU A 60 9.00 10.17 9.03
CA LEU A 60 10.31 10.80 9.30
C LEU A 60 10.20 12.32 9.50
N GLN A 61 9.33 13.00 8.73
CA GLN A 61 9.05 14.42 8.91
C GLN A 61 8.43 14.68 10.29
N LEU A 62 7.39 13.94 10.66
CA LEU A 62 6.70 14.06 11.95
C LEU A 62 7.66 13.79 13.13
N ILE A 63 8.48 12.72 13.07
CA ILE A 63 9.47 12.38 14.11
C ILE A 63 10.45 13.53 14.37
N ALA A 64 10.79 14.34 13.35
CA ALA A 64 11.70 15.47 13.46
C ALA A 64 11.08 16.73 14.12
N GLU A 65 9.76 16.80 14.28
CA GLU A 65 9.06 17.89 15.01
C GLU A 65 9.05 17.68 16.53
N PHE A 66 9.31 16.46 16.98
CA PHE A 66 9.32 16.03 18.39
C PHE A 66 10.75 15.89 18.94
N SER A 67 10.91 16.16 20.24
CA SER A 67 12.23 16.18 20.87
C SER A 67 12.62 14.81 21.42
N HIS A 68 13.37 14.02 20.63
CA HIS A 68 13.71 12.62 20.95
C HIS A 68 15.13 12.44 21.50
N PRO A 69 15.29 12.03 22.78
CA PRO A 69 16.59 11.71 23.37
C PRO A 69 17.04 10.26 23.09
N SER A 70 16.14 9.40 22.61
CA SER A 70 16.34 7.97 22.36
C SER A 70 16.25 7.62 20.87
N ALA A 71 16.67 6.41 20.52
CA ALA A 71 16.36 5.84 19.20
C ALA A 71 14.84 5.67 19.04
N VAL A 72 14.35 5.80 17.80
CA VAL A 72 12.93 5.65 17.44
C VAL A 72 12.80 4.49 16.46
N THR A 73 11.88 3.56 16.72
CA THR A 73 11.65 2.40 15.85
C THR A 73 10.46 2.63 14.93
N ILE A 74 10.70 2.63 13.61
CA ILE A 74 9.66 2.61 12.57
C ILE A 74 9.42 1.16 12.12
N HIS A 75 8.14 0.77 12.10
CA HIS A 75 7.67 -0.54 11.67
C HIS A 75 6.90 -0.43 10.35
N THR A 76 7.19 -1.35 9.42
CA THR A 76 6.49 -1.49 8.14
C THR A 76 6.49 -2.96 7.73
N ASP A 77 5.44 -3.42 7.07
CA ASP A 77 5.34 -4.73 6.40
C ASP A 77 5.77 -4.68 4.92
N SER A 78 6.16 -3.50 4.44
CA SER A 78 6.67 -3.30 3.10
C SER A 78 8.09 -3.84 2.92
N GLU A 79 8.21 -5.06 2.39
CA GLU A 79 9.51 -5.65 2.01
C GLU A 79 10.33 -4.71 1.09
N TYR A 80 9.67 -3.97 0.20
CA TYR A 80 10.33 -3.02 -0.69
C TYR A 80 10.97 -1.85 0.08
N LEU A 81 10.22 -1.24 1.01
CA LEU A 81 10.70 -0.14 1.84
C LEU A 81 11.88 -0.57 2.74
N ILE A 82 11.68 -1.64 3.53
CA ILE A 82 12.66 -2.07 4.55
C ILE A 82 13.98 -2.49 3.89
N ASN A 83 13.95 -3.20 2.76
CA ASN A 83 15.16 -3.59 2.05
C ASN A 83 15.84 -2.39 1.39
N GLY A 84 15.08 -1.41 0.91
CA GLY A 84 15.64 -0.19 0.33
C GLY A 84 16.41 0.66 1.33
N VAL A 85 15.78 1.03 2.46
CA VAL A 85 16.43 1.87 3.50
C VAL A 85 17.61 1.16 4.18
N THR A 86 17.52 -0.15 4.42
CA THR A 86 18.59 -0.89 5.13
C THR A 86 19.75 -1.30 4.21
N LYS A 87 19.47 -1.76 2.99
CA LYS A 87 20.43 -2.44 2.09
C LYS A 87 20.71 -1.65 0.80
N TRP A 88 19.69 -1.21 0.05
CA TRP A 88 19.88 -0.78 -1.35
C TRP A 88 20.34 0.67 -1.52
N VAL A 89 19.79 1.63 -0.77
CA VAL A 89 20.07 3.08 -0.92
C VAL A 89 21.56 3.41 -0.85
N LYS A 90 22.30 2.77 0.08
CA LYS A 90 23.76 2.91 0.23
C LYS A 90 24.54 2.48 -1.02
N GLY A 91 24.01 1.52 -1.77
CA GLY A 91 24.57 1.07 -3.05
C GLY A 91 24.19 1.97 -4.22
N TRP A 92 22.94 2.43 -4.28
CA TRP A 92 22.45 3.33 -5.33
C TRP A 92 23.14 4.70 -5.28
N LYS A 93 23.32 5.30 -4.10
CA LYS A 93 24.07 6.56 -3.94
C LYS A 93 25.50 6.47 -4.47
N LYS A 94 26.21 5.37 -4.17
CA LYS A 94 27.56 5.09 -4.71
C LYS A 94 27.60 4.92 -6.23
N LYS A 95 26.46 4.68 -6.88
CA LYS A 95 26.31 4.54 -8.34
C LYS A 95 25.63 5.75 -9.00
N GLY A 96 25.45 6.87 -8.28
CA GLY A 96 24.74 8.04 -8.80
C GLY A 96 23.27 7.74 -9.13
N TRP A 97 22.59 7.05 -8.22
CA TRP A 97 21.19 6.62 -8.31
C TRP A 97 20.84 5.77 -9.54
N LYS A 98 21.77 4.89 -9.93
CA LYS A 98 21.59 3.93 -11.02
C LYS A 98 21.57 2.48 -10.53
N THR A 99 20.80 1.65 -11.24
CA THR A 99 20.73 0.20 -11.05
C THR A 99 22.01 -0.49 -11.51
N ALA A 100 22.11 -1.81 -11.34
CA ALA A 100 23.25 -2.58 -11.87
C ALA A 100 23.33 -2.51 -13.41
N GLN A 101 22.20 -2.28 -14.08
CA GLN A 101 22.04 -2.16 -15.52
C GLN A 101 22.19 -0.71 -16.02
N GLY A 102 22.64 0.23 -15.17
CA GLY A 102 22.88 1.63 -15.54
C GLY A 102 21.64 2.51 -15.73
N LYS A 103 20.42 1.94 -15.68
CA LYS A 103 19.15 2.68 -15.70
C LYS A 103 18.95 3.46 -14.38
N PRO A 104 18.16 4.55 -14.36
CA PRO A 104 17.74 5.21 -13.12
C PRO A 104 17.03 4.25 -12.15
N VAL A 105 17.04 4.57 -10.86
CA VAL A 105 16.32 3.80 -9.83
C VAL A 105 14.82 4.12 -9.87
N LEU A 106 13.97 3.11 -9.75
CA LEU A 106 12.52 3.31 -9.65
C LEU A 106 12.17 3.99 -8.32
N ASN A 107 11.29 5.00 -8.37
CA ASN A 107 10.95 5.88 -7.24
C ASN A 107 12.15 6.64 -6.63
N GLN A 108 13.17 6.96 -7.44
CA GLN A 108 14.36 7.72 -7.02
C GLN A 108 14.00 9.03 -6.29
N ASP A 109 12.94 9.71 -6.70
CA ASP A 109 12.41 10.94 -6.09
C ASP A 109 12.02 10.77 -4.62
N LEU A 110 11.36 9.65 -4.30
CA LEU A 110 11.00 9.29 -2.93
C LEU A 110 12.20 8.70 -2.18
N TRP A 111 13.10 7.97 -2.85
CA TRP A 111 14.31 7.43 -2.22
C TRP A 111 15.31 8.52 -1.80
N GLU A 112 15.51 9.54 -2.62
CA GLU A 112 16.32 10.72 -2.26
C GLU A 112 15.71 11.50 -1.10
N THR A 113 14.37 11.56 -1.03
CA THR A 113 13.65 12.20 0.08
C THR A 113 13.77 11.38 1.38
N LEU A 114 13.58 10.06 1.33
CA LEU A 114 13.79 9.15 2.47
C LEU A 114 15.23 9.23 2.98
N ASP A 115 16.23 9.12 2.10
CA ASP A 115 17.65 9.14 2.47
C ASP A 115 18.09 10.46 3.11
N ARG A 116 17.51 11.59 2.67
CA ARG A 116 17.74 12.93 3.25
C ARG A 116 17.09 13.12 4.63
N LEU A 117 15.99 12.42 4.91
CA LEU A 117 15.24 12.54 6.17
C LEU A 117 15.64 11.47 7.21
N ASN A 118 16.16 10.33 6.76
CA ASN A 118 16.53 9.21 7.63
C ASN A 118 17.82 9.50 8.42
N HIS A 119 17.81 9.20 9.72
CA HIS A 119 18.90 9.51 10.65
C HIS A 119 19.39 8.24 11.36
N PRO A 120 20.68 8.11 11.79
CA PRO A 120 21.17 6.91 12.49
C PRO A 120 20.48 6.56 13.81
N SER A 121 19.64 7.44 14.37
CA SER A 121 18.76 7.14 15.52
C SER A 121 17.44 6.48 15.13
N ILE A 122 17.15 6.30 13.84
CA ILE A 122 15.95 5.59 13.37
C ILE A 122 16.30 4.13 13.16
N GLU A 123 15.68 3.26 13.97
CA GLU A 123 15.69 1.82 13.75
C GLU A 123 14.52 1.44 12.82
N TRP A 124 14.78 0.64 11.80
CA TRP A 124 13.76 0.15 10.88
C TRP A 124 13.51 -1.34 11.12
N ARG A 125 12.25 -1.73 11.37
CA ARG A 125 11.84 -3.12 11.56
C ARG A 125 10.79 -3.54 10.56
N HIS A 126 10.95 -4.76 10.02
CA HIS A 126 9.89 -5.42 9.27
C HIS A 126 8.89 -6.05 10.25
N VAL A 127 7.61 -5.82 10.03
CA VAL A 127 6.50 -6.53 10.68
C VAL A 127 5.74 -7.35 9.63
N ARG A 128 4.81 -8.21 10.03
CA ARG A 128 3.96 -8.94 9.08
C ARG A 128 2.60 -8.22 9.02
N GLY A 129 2.16 -7.84 7.82
CA GLY A 129 0.83 -7.31 7.60
C GLY A 129 -0.26 -8.31 7.99
N HIS A 130 -1.40 -7.81 8.47
CA HIS A 130 -2.55 -8.60 8.92
C HIS A 130 -2.22 -9.67 9.99
N ALA A 131 -1.35 -9.33 10.95
CA ALA A 131 -0.83 -10.27 11.97
C ALA A 131 -1.23 -9.94 13.42
N GLY A 132 -2.32 -9.17 13.65
CA GLY A 132 -2.76 -8.73 14.98
C GLY A 132 -1.93 -7.58 15.56
N ILE A 133 -1.13 -6.91 14.74
CA ILE A 133 -0.24 -5.83 15.17
C ILE A 133 -1.01 -4.51 15.08
N ILE A 134 -1.66 -4.14 16.18
CA ILE A 134 -2.58 -3.00 16.32
C ILE A 134 -2.12 -1.74 15.59
N GLY A 135 -0.84 -1.37 15.71
CA GLY A 135 -0.29 -0.19 15.04
C GLY A 135 -0.25 -0.30 13.50
N ASN A 136 0.14 -1.46 12.97
CA ASN A 136 0.13 -1.71 11.52
C ASN A 136 -1.29 -1.83 11.00
N GLU A 137 -2.18 -2.50 11.72
CA GLU A 137 -3.59 -2.67 11.32
C GLU A 137 -4.37 -1.35 11.39
N ARG A 138 -3.96 -0.43 12.28
CA ARG A 138 -4.47 0.95 12.28
C ARG A 138 -3.93 1.75 11.09
N CYS A 139 -2.65 1.59 10.73
CA CYS A 139 -2.10 2.17 9.51
C CYS A 139 -2.81 1.62 8.26
N ASP A 140 -2.95 0.31 8.10
CA ASP A 140 -3.69 -0.36 7.02
C ASP A 140 -5.12 0.19 6.88
N ALA A 141 -5.85 0.28 7.99
CA ALA A 141 -7.22 0.81 8.01
C ALA A 141 -7.28 2.29 7.62
N ILE A 142 -6.34 3.13 8.09
CA ILE A 142 -6.27 4.54 7.71
C ILE A 142 -5.88 4.68 6.24
N ALA A 143 -4.87 3.93 5.81
CA ALA A 143 -4.38 3.88 4.43
C ALA A 143 -5.54 3.53 3.51
N ARG A 144 -6.33 2.48 3.78
CA ARG A 144 -7.55 2.06 3.03
C ARG A 144 -8.75 3.00 3.16
N ALA A 145 -8.86 3.78 4.22
CA ALA A 145 -9.96 4.72 4.41
C ALA A 145 -9.72 6.01 3.60
N PHE A 146 -8.55 6.64 3.75
CA PHE A 146 -8.04 7.57 2.72
C PHE A 146 -8.12 6.91 1.36
N ALA A 147 -7.71 5.64 1.30
CA ALA A 147 -7.71 4.85 0.11
C ALA A 147 -9.05 4.19 -0.28
N SER A 148 -10.17 4.86 0.00
CA SER A 148 -11.45 4.63 -0.68
C SER A 148 -12.24 5.93 -0.89
N GLY A 149 -11.58 7.09 -0.78
CA GLY A 149 -12.22 8.40 -0.81
C GLY A 149 -13.02 8.70 0.47
N LYS A 150 -12.74 7.97 1.55
CA LYS A 150 -13.46 7.99 2.84
C LYS A 150 -12.47 8.24 3.98
N PRO A 151 -11.74 9.38 3.98
CA PRO A 151 -10.73 9.66 4.99
C PRO A 151 -11.32 9.52 6.40
N PRO A 152 -10.67 8.78 7.31
CA PRO A 152 -11.22 8.53 8.63
C PRO A 152 -10.98 9.76 9.53
N HIS A 153 -11.65 9.80 10.69
CA HIS A 153 -11.21 10.69 11.75
C HIS A 153 -9.82 10.24 12.23
N LEU A 154 -8.82 11.08 11.99
CA LEU A 154 -7.46 10.91 12.51
C LEU A 154 -7.37 11.41 13.95
N GLN A 155 -6.79 10.60 14.82
CA GLN A 155 -6.54 10.97 16.21
C GLN A 155 -5.24 11.76 16.31
N GLN A 156 -5.34 13.02 16.74
CA GLN A 156 -4.21 13.87 17.06
C GLN A 156 -4.51 14.48 18.43
N GLN A 157 -3.60 14.35 19.40
CA GLN A 157 -3.81 14.96 20.70
C GLN A 157 -2.66 15.88 21.11
N SER A 158 -3.01 17.10 21.47
CA SER A 158 -2.11 18.06 22.12
C SER A 158 -1.88 17.65 23.57
N ALA A 159 -0.66 17.86 24.07
CA ALA A 159 -0.30 17.52 25.44
C ALA A 159 -0.97 18.46 26.47
N SER A 160 -2.20 18.14 26.90
CA SER A 160 -2.63 18.24 28.31
C SER A 160 -4.07 17.81 28.50
N ASN A 161 -4.28 16.85 29.41
CA ASN A 161 -5.57 16.65 30.06
C ASN A 161 -5.50 17.36 31.42
N SER A 162 -6.01 18.59 31.51
CA SER A 162 -6.04 19.38 32.74
C SER A 162 -7.48 19.79 33.08
N LYS A 163 -7.83 19.80 34.37
CA LYS A 163 -9.20 20.07 34.83
C LYS A 163 -9.54 21.57 34.75
N PRO A 164 -10.84 21.92 34.62
CA PRO A 164 -11.25 23.27 34.28
C PRO A 164 -11.06 24.26 35.43
N THR A 165 -10.72 25.50 35.06
CA THR A 165 -10.85 26.70 35.91
C THR A 165 -11.30 27.87 35.04
N ASP A 166 -12.57 28.25 35.20
CA ASP A 166 -13.29 29.48 34.83
C ASP A 166 -12.67 30.49 33.82
N ALA A 167 -13.17 30.41 32.58
CA ALA A 167 -13.78 31.52 31.79
C ALA A 167 -12.93 32.76 31.37
N PRO A 168 -13.37 33.56 30.35
CA PRO A 168 -14.62 33.48 29.59
C PRO A 168 -14.46 33.31 28.06
N ASN A 169 -15.61 33.10 27.41
CA ASN A 169 -15.80 32.94 25.96
C ASN A 169 -15.15 34.04 25.09
N PHE A 170 -14.69 33.63 23.90
CA PHE A 170 -15.26 34.15 22.64
C PHE A 170 -15.52 32.97 21.69
N LEU A 171 -16.66 32.99 20.99
CA LEU A 171 -17.12 31.91 20.11
C LEU A 171 -17.55 32.48 18.75
N THR A 172 -17.22 31.71 17.71
CA THR A 172 -17.79 31.75 16.35
C THR A 172 -17.66 33.11 15.60
N PRO A 173 -18.15 33.23 14.34
CA PRO A 173 -17.27 32.92 13.20
C PRO A 173 -17.19 34.07 12.18
N VAL A 174 -16.24 33.98 11.23
CA VAL A 174 -16.17 34.93 10.10
C VAL A 174 -16.27 34.18 8.78
N SER A 175 -17.38 34.44 8.10
CA SER A 175 -17.62 34.12 6.69
C SER A 175 -18.04 35.39 5.95
N GLU A 176 -17.45 35.60 4.77
CA GLU A 176 -17.90 36.50 3.68
C GLU A 176 -17.67 38.03 3.75
N ILE A 177 -17.74 38.60 2.53
CA ILE A 177 -17.58 39.97 2.01
C ILE A 177 -16.14 40.24 1.51
N ALA A 178 -15.84 40.03 0.22
CA ALA A 178 -16.14 40.86 -0.97
C ALA A 178 -15.32 42.18 -1.02
N ASP A 179 -14.89 42.72 -2.17
CA ASP A 179 -15.41 42.58 -3.54
C ASP A 179 -14.35 42.95 -4.64
N PHE A 180 -14.75 42.90 -5.92
CA PHE A 180 -14.06 43.30 -7.19
C PHE A 180 -12.92 42.41 -7.74
N SER A 181 -12.68 42.34 -9.07
CA SER A 181 -13.57 42.37 -10.26
C SER A 181 -12.75 42.08 -11.55
N SER A 182 -13.30 41.30 -12.50
CA SER A 182 -13.37 41.59 -13.96
C SER A 182 -13.37 40.33 -14.88
N ASN A 183 -14.38 40.28 -15.74
CA ASN A 183 -14.46 39.66 -17.08
C ASN A 183 -14.47 38.12 -17.28
N ASP A 184 -15.63 37.66 -17.75
CA ASP A 184 -15.87 36.84 -18.95
C ASP A 184 -15.43 35.36 -19.03
N LEU A 185 -16.37 34.47 -18.66
CA LEU A 185 -17.14 33.57 -19.56
C LEU A 185 -16.47 33.20 -20.93
N ILE A 186 -16.50 31.96 -21.44
CA ILE A 186 -17.51 30.89 -21.29
C ILE A 186 -16.99 29.51 -21.81
N ILE A 187 -17.43 28.38 -21.20
CA ILE A 187 -17.58 26.98 -21.74
C ILE A 187 -16.37 26.35 -22.53
N ASP A 188 -15.85 25.14 -22.24
CA ASP A 188 -16.60 23.87 -22.15
C ASP A 188 -15.97 22.77 -21.24
N LYS A 189 -16.64 21.61 -21.17
CA LYS A 189 -16.42 20.45 -20.28
C LYS A 189 -15.18 19.62 -20.67
N SER A 190 -14.53 18.99 -19.68
CA SER A 190 -14.65 17.53 -19.50
C SER A 190 -14.04 17.02 -18.19
N ASN A 191 -14.79 16.12 -17.54
CA ASN A 191 -14.37 14.91 -16.82
C ASN A 191 -12.95 14.87 -16.20
N THR A 192 -12.83 14.70 -14.88
CA THR A 192 -12.96 13.40 -14.18
C THR A 192 -12.18 12.25 -14.84
N ASN A 193 -11.41 11.44 -14.13
CA ASN A 193 -11.39 11.23 -12.69
C ASN A 193 -9.96 10.92 -12.25
N SER A 194 -9.58 11.29 -11.04
CA SER A 194 -9.42 10.38 -9.91
C SER A 194 -8.33 9.30 -10.11
N HIS A 195 -7.48 9.04 -9.13
CA HIS A 195 -7.83 8.31 -7.93
C HIS A 195 -8.40 6.89 -8.30
N LEU A 196 -7.70 5.76 -7.89
CA LEU A 196 -7.75 3.84 -5.73
C LEU A 196 -8.37 2.34 -5.45
N ALA A 197 -7.63 1.51 -4.66
CA ALA A 197 -7.87 1.16 -3.21
C ALA A 197 -8.47 -0.20 -2.71
N SER A 198 -7.63 -1.24 -2.48
CA SER A 198 -7.83 -2.52 -1.71
C SER A 198 -7.85 -3.82 -2.56
N ASN A 199 -7.48 -5.05 -2.11
CA ASN A 199 -6.76 -5.66 -0.95
C ASN A 199 -7.50 -6.87 -0.27
N THR A 200 -6.75 -7.92 0.16
CA THR A 200 -7.06 -8.93 1.24
C THR A 200 -8.19 -9.97 0.86
N SER A 201 -8.38 -11.19 1.41
CA SER A 201 -8.00 -11.91 2.67
C SER A 201 -7.86 -13.47 2.53
N MET A 202 -7.67 -14.20 3.65
CA MET A 202 -7.71 -15.68 3.82
C MET A 202 -8.36 -16.09 5.16
N ILE A 203 -8.86 -17.34 5.28
CA ILE A 203 -9.32 -17.99 6.54
C ILE A 203 -9.11 -19.51 6.51
N ASP A 204 -9.10 -20.15 7.70
CA ASP A 204 -9.41 -21.57 7.90
C ASP A 204 -10.61 -21.70 8.87
N SER A 205 -11.23 -22.89 8.93
CA SER A 205 -12.62 -23.18 9.30
C SER A 205 -13.04 -22.85 10.75
N SER A 206 -13.23 -21.56 11.01
CA SER A 206 -14.42 -21.07 11.71
C SER A 206 -15.14 -20.07 10.78
N THR A 207 -16.45 -19.88 10.98
CA THR A 207 -17.26 -19.02 10.08
C THR A 207 -16.60 -17.65 9.93
N PRO A 208 -16.28 -17.18 8.73
CA PRO A 208 -15.75 -15.84 8.58
C PRO A 208 -16.84 -14.86 9.01
N SER A 209 -16.56 -14.07 10.05
CA SER A 209 -16.93 -12.67 10.05
C SER A 209 -15.82 -11.96 9.26
N SER A 210 -15.85 -11.89 7.94
CA SER A 210 -16.98 -11.39 7.15
C SER A 210 -17.75 -10.28 7.89
N ILE A 211 -17.20 -9.07 7.77
CA ILE A 211 -17.99 -8.05 7.09
C ILE A 211 -18.49 -8.73 5.82
N SER A 212 -19.77 -9.09 5.78
CA SER A 212 -20.26 -9.89 4.65
C SER A 212 -20.05 -9.07 3.38
N ASN A 213 -19.83 -9.73 2.23
CA ASN A 213 -19.68 -8.97 0.98
C ASN A 213 -20.87 -8.05 0.73
N GLU A 214 -22.04 -8.35 1.33
CA GLU A 214 -23.29 -7.58 1.34
C GLU A 214 -23.19 -6.21 2.05
N GLU A 215 -22.36 -6.06 3.09
CA GLU A 215 -22.19 -4.80 3.85
C GLU A 215 -21.39 -3.73 3.09
N LEU A 216 -20.59 -4.10 2.08
CA LEU A 216 -19.97 -3.13 1.19
C LEU A 216 -21.04 -2.35 0.39
N PRO A 217 -20.80 -1.09 -0.02
CA PRO A 217 -21.66 -0.42 -0.98
C PRO A 217 -21.72 -1.19 -2.31
N ARG A 218 -22.89 -1.21 -2.96
CA ARG A 218 -23.13 -2.00 -4.18
C ARG A 218 -22.16 -1.65 -5.31
N GLU A 219 -21.76 -0.38 -5.41
CA GLU A 219 -20.80 0.12 -6.40
C GLU A 219 -19.42 -0.52 -6.20
N VAL A 220 -18.98 -0.67 -4.94
CA VAL A 220 -17.69 -1.24 -4.57
C VAL A 220 -17.63 -2.73 -4.94
N ARG A 221 -18.68 -3.50 -4.58
CA ARG A 221 -18.82 -4.90 -5.01
C ARG A 221 -18.71 -5.05 -6.54
N VAL A 222 -19.41 -4.18 -7.27
CA VAL A 222 -19.44 -4.24 -8.75
C VAL A 222 -18.10 -3.82 -9.36
N ALA A 223 -17.37 -2.88 -8.75
CA ALA A 223 -16.01 -2.53 -9.17
C ALA A 223 -15.03 -3.70 -8.94
N GLN A 224 -15.02 -4.28 -7.74
CA GLN A 224 -14.18 -5.45 -7.41
C GLN A 224 -14.44 -6.63 -8.36
N LEU A 225 -15.71 -6.91 -8.69
CA LEU A 225 -16.08 -7.98 -9.63
C LEU A 225 -15.61 -7.70 -11.06
N ARG A 226 -15.61 -6.43 -11.51
CA ARG A 226 -15.08 -6.04 -12.83
C ARG A 226 -13.57 -6.21 -12.90
N ASN A 227 -12.86 -5.71 -11.90
CA ASN A 227 -11.40 -5.83 -11.83
C ASN A 227 -10.98 -7.31 -11.81
N LEU A 228 -11.66 -8.14 -11.00
CA LEU A 228 -11.43 -9.59 -10.99
C LEU A 228 -11.68 -10.23 -12.36
N LEU A 229 -12.77 -9.87 -13.05
CA LEU A 229 -13.07 -10.40 -14.39
C LEU A 229 -12.03 -9.96 -15.44
N GLU A 230 -11.49 -8.75 -15.31
CA GLU A 230 -10.42 -8.23 -16.17
C GLU A 230 -9.10 -8.98 -15.93
N THR A 231 -8.68 -9.15 -14.67
CA THR A 231 -7.56 -10.02 -14.28
C THR A 231 -7.70 -11.44 -14.84
N LEU A 232 -8.88 -12.05 -14.72
CA LEU A 232 -9.14 -13.41 -15.20
C LEU A 232 -9.07 -13.50 -16.73
N ARG A 233 -9.54 -12.46 -17.46
CA ARG A 233 -9.41 -12.39 -18.92
C ARG A 233 -7.95 -12.20 -19.36
N SER A 234 -7.19 -11.36 -18.67
CA SER A 234 -5.76 -11.18 -18.95
C SER A 234 -4.99 -12.48 -18.74
N ALA A 235 -5.26 -13.22 -17.66
CA ALA A 235 -4.69 -14.55 -17.42
C ALA A 235 -5.07 -15.57 -18.51
N ASP A 236 -6.31 -15.53 -18.99
CA ASP A 236 -6.78 -16.41 -20.08
C ASP A 236 -6.13 -16.08 -21.43
N GLU A 237 -5.94 -14.79 -21.74
CA GLU A 237 -5.26 -14.34 -22.97
C GLU A 237 -3.75 -14.64 -22.93
N ILE A 238 -3.10 -14.44 -21.78
CA ILE A 238 -1.69 -14.80 -21.55
C ILE A 238 -1.49 -16.31 -21.78
N ALA A 239 -2.35 -17.15 -21.19
CA ALA A 239 -2.29 -18.59 -21.34
C ALA A 239 -2.57 -19.06 -22.78
N THR A 240 -3.67 -18.58 -23.38
CA THR A 240 -4.10 -18.97 -24.73
C THR A 240 -3.07 -18.61 -25.80
N LYS A 241 -2.22 -17.60 -25.55
CA LYS A 241 -1.18 -17.14 -26.48
C LYS A 241 0.24 -17.61 -26.14
N GLY A 242 0.43 -18.40 -25.08
CA GLY A 242 1.76 -18.84 -24.63
C GLY A 242 2.69 -17.67 -24.28
N TYR A 243 2.14 -16.61 -23.66
CA TYR A 243 2.93 -15.44 -23.29
C TYR A 243 3.70 -15.68 -22.00
N LEU A 244 5.03 -15.69 -22.10
CA LEU A 244 5.91 -15.71 -20.93
C LEU A 244 5.94 -14.35 -20.25
N ILE A 245 5.60 -14.31 -18.96
CA ILE A 245 5.57 -13.08 -18.14
C ILE A 245 6.59 -13.15 -17.00
N THR A 246 7.06 -12.00 -16.54
CA THR A 246 8.08 -11.94 -15.48
C THR A 246 7.46 -12.10 -14.09
N SER A 247 8.29 -12.43 -13.08
CA SER A 247 7.88 -12.46 -11.67
C SER A 247 7.18 -11.20 -11.16
N SER A 248 7.37 -10.03 -11.80
CA SER A 248 6.66 -8.80 -11.41
C SER A 248 5.28 -8.74 -12.04
N GLU A 249 5.19 -8.94 -13.36
CA GLU A 249 3.91 -8.92 -14.08
C GLU A 249 2.95 -10.02 -13.60
N LEU A 250 3.47 -11.19 -13.26
CA LEU A 250 2.71 -12.26 -12.61
C LEU A 250 2.24 -11.86 -11.19
N ALA A 251 3.02 -11.07 -10.45
CA ALA A 251 2.65 -10.62 -9.12
C ALA A 251 1.56 -9.54 -9.16
N ASP A 252 1.67 -8.58 -10.09
CA ASP A 252 0.63 -7.59 -10.39
C ASP A 252 -0.66 -8.27 -10.90
N LEU A 253 -0.56 -9.31 -11.73
CA LEU A 253 -1.70 -10.13 -12.19
C LEU A 253 -2.35 -10.94 -11.05
N MET A 254 -1.58 -11.35 -10.04
CA MET A 254 -2.05 -12.12 -8.89
C MET A 254 -2.55 -11.26 -7.71
N ASP A 255 -2.33 -9.95 -7.74
CA ASP A 255 -2.51 -9.00 -6.61
C ASP A 255 -1.67 -9.41 -5.38
N VAL A 256 -0.37 -9.67 -5.59
CA VAL A 256 0.61 -10.05 -4.55
C VAL A 256 1.98 -9.38 -4.76
N HIS A 257 2.88 -9.48 -3.78
CA HIS A 257 4.26 -9.03 -3.94
C HIS A 257 5.13 -10.06 -4.70
N ALA A 258 6.07 -9.59 -5.53
CA ALA A 258 6.89 -10.44 -6.40
C ALA A 258 7.78 -11.47 -5.67
N SER A 259 8.16 -11.22 -4.41
CA SER A 259 8.86 -12.22 -3.60
C SER A 259 8.01 -13.48 -3.41
N ALA A 260 6.72 -13.32 -3.13
CA ALA A 260 5.74 -14.39 -2.91
C ALA A 260 5.39 -15.18 -4.18
N VAL A 261 5.76 -14.69 -5.37
CA VAL A 261 5.80 -15.48 -6.61
C VAL A 261 7.08 -16.31 -6.64
N THR A 262 8.25 -15.67 -6.49
CA THR A 262 9.55 -16.36 -6.60
C THR A 262 9.79 -17.45 -5.54
N SER A 263 9.11 -17.40 -4.40
CA SER A 263 9.26 -18.35 -3.30
C SER A 263 8.38 -19.61 -3.40
N ARG A 264 7.45 -19.69 -4.35
CA ARG A 264 6.45 -20.78 -4.42
C ARG A 264 6.94 -22.10 -5.04
N GLY A 265 8.18 -22.15 -5.52
CA GLY A 265 8.77 -23.32 -6.18
C GLY A 265 8.86 -23.16 -7.69
N GLU A 266 8.86 -24.28 -8.42
CA GLU A 266 8.93 -24.29 -9.89
C GLU A 266 7.53 -24.30 -10.54
N GLU A 267 6.52 -24.85 -9.88
CA GLU A 267 5.14 -24.95 -10.38
C GLU A 267 4.11 -24.89 -9.25
N TRP A 268 2.96 -24.24 -9.49
CA TRP A 268 1.79 -24.29 -8.60
C TRP A 268 0.48 -23.93 -9.32
N ARG A 269 -0.66 -24.29 -8.73
CA ARG A 269 -1.99 -23.87 -9.20
C ARG A 269 -2.37 -22.49 -8.66
N TRP A 270 -2.91 -21.63 -9.53
CA TRP A 270 -3.55 -20.36 -9.17
C TRP A 270 -4.92 -20.26 -9.85
N ARG A 271 -5.99 -20.33 -9.07
CA ARG A 271 -7.38 -20.42 -9.56
C ARG A 271 -7.51 -21.53 -10.60
N ASN A 272 -7.80 -21.20 -11.86
CA ASN A 272 -8.01 -22.14 -12.96
C ASN A 272 -6.76 -22.33 -13.83
N TRP A 273 -5.60 -21.79 -13.42
CA TRP A 273 -4.34 -21.91 -14.15
C TRP A 273 -3.30 -22.72 -13.36
N ILE A 274 -2.45 -23.45 -14.08
CA ILE A 274 -1.14 -23.84 -13.60
C ILE A 274 -0.16 -22.71 -13.94
N VAL A 275 0.75 -22.40 -13.02
CA VAL A 275 1.78 -21.38 -13.15
C VAL A 275 3.12 -22.06 -13.01
N SER A 276 3.89 -22.13 -14.11
CA SER A 276 5.11 -22.94 -14.20
C SER A 276 6.31 -22.10 -14.60
N ARG A 277 7.48 -22.41 -14.05
CA ARG A 277 8.73 -21.69 -14.30
C ARG A 277 9.42 -22.24 -15.55
N VAL A 278 9.46 -21.43 -16.61
CA VAL A 278 10.05 -21.85 -17.88
C VAL A 278 11.56 -21.65 -17.90
N ARG A 279 12.03 -20.41 -17.65
CA ARG A 279 13.47 -20.08 -17.72
C ARG A 279 13.83 -18.80 -16.96
N ARG A 280 15.12 -18.49 -16.91
CA ARG A 280 15.64 -17.20 -16.47
C ARG A 280 16.26 -16.44 -17.62
N GLU A 281 15.99 -15.14 -17.70
CA GLU A 281 16.62 -14.22 -18.62
C GLU A 281 17.31 -13.11 -17.82
N GLY A 282 18.64 -13.19 -17.75
CA GLY A 282 19.45 -12.36 -16.85
C GLY A 282 19.06 -12.54 -15.39
N ASN A 283 18.43 -11.52 -14.80
CA ASN A 283 17.97 -11.51 -13.41
C ASN A 283 16.43 -11.64 -13.28
N GLN A 284 15.71 -11.85 -14.39
CA GLN A 284 14.26 -12.10 -14.37
C GLN A 284 14.00 -13.60 -14.48
N ILE A 285 12.95 -14.06 -13.80
CA ILE A 285 12.35 -15.38 -14.00
C ILE A 285 11.14 -15.19 -14.90
N LEU A 286 11.03 -16.02 -15.94
CA LEU A 286 9.88 -16.09 -16.83
C LEU A 286 8.97 -17.26 -16.42
N TRP A 287 7.68 -16.97 -16.42
CA TRP A 287 6.60 -17.85 -16.01
C TRP A 287 5.61 -18.00 -17.16
N GLU A 288 5.05 -19.20 -17.25
CA GLU A 288 4.00 -19.56 -18.18
C GLU A 288 2.72 -19.85 -17.39
N LEU A 289 1.57 -19.52 -17.99
CA LEU A 289 0.26 -19.85 -17.45
C LEU A 289 -0.38 -20.85 -18.40
N GLU A 290 -0.82 -21.99 -17.88
CA GLU A 290 -1.60 -22.96 -18.65
C GLU A 290 -2.99 -23.11 -18.03
N ARG A 291 -4.01 -23.28 -18.87
CA ARG A 291 -5.38 -23.55 -18.39
C ARG A 291 -5.44 -24.94 -17.78
N ALA A 292 -5.67 -25.03 -16.48
CA ALA A 292 -5.52 -26.26 -15.70
C ALA A 292 -6.63 -27.30 -15.95
N ASP A 293 -7.61 -26.94 -16.77
CA ASP A 293 -8.66 -27.78 -17.36
C ASP A 293 -8.32 -28.26 -18.79
N ALA A 294 -7.36 -27.64 -19.48
CA ALA A 294 -6.86 -28.10 -20.78
C ALA A 294 -5.79 -29.21 -20.67
N ILE A 295 -5.14 -29.33 -19.51
CA ILE A 295 -4.05 -30.28 -19.24
C ILE A 295 -4.54 -31.74 -19.10
N ASN A 296 -5.84 -31.97 -18.87
CA ASN A 296 -6.35 -33.32 -18.62
C ASN A 296 -7.62 -33.68 -19.43
N PRO A 297 -7.49 -34.05 -20.73
CA PRO A 297 -8.60 -34.56 -21.54
C PRO A 297 -8.89 -36.06 -21.34
N ASP A 298 -7.86 -36.86 -21.04
CA ASP A 298 -7.86 -38.31 -21.28
C ASP A 298 -7.93 -39.22 -20.03
N ASP A 299 -7.78 -38.69 -18.82
CA ASP A 299 -7.85 -39.48 -17.56
C ASP A 299 -9.31 -39.74 -17.12
N ASN A 300 -10.10 -40.28 -18.03
CA ASN A 300 -11.49 -40.67 -17.81
C ASN A 300 -11.85 -41.95 -18.60
N SER A 301 -10.93 -42.92 -18.61
CA SER A 301 -11.16 -44.25 -19.15
C SER A 301 -12.10 -45.06 -18.23
N ASP A 302 -13.13 -45.66 -18.80
CA ASP A 302 -14.22 -46.33 -18.07
C ASP A 302 -13.77 -47.31 -16.98
N HIS A 303 -14.19 -47.04 -15.74
CA HIS A 303 -14.44 -48.07 -14.72
C HIS A 303 -15.94 -48.23 -14.47
N ALA A 304 -16.68 -48.43 -15.55
CA ALA A 304 -18.02 -49.02 -15.52
C ALA A 304 -17.90 -50.55 -15.42
N THR A 305 -17.86 -51.07 -14.19
CA THR A 305 -17.99 -52.52 -13.92
C THR A 305 -19.42 -52.86 -13.51
N GLU A 306 -20.06 -53.73 -14.28
CA GLU A 306 -21.05 -54.70 -13.75
C GLU A 306 -20.35 -55.80 -12.94
#